data_AF-A0A6J7BIQ1-F1
#
_entry.id   AF-A0A6J7BIQ1-F1
#
_cell.length_a   1.000
_cell.length_b   1.000
_cell.length_c   1.000
_cell.angle_alpha   90.00
_cell.angle_beta   90.00
_cell.angle_gamma   90.00
#
_symmetry.space_group_name_H-M   'P 1'
#
loop_
_entity.id
_entity.type
_entity.pdbx_description
1 polymer ?
#
loop_
_entity_poly.entity_id
_entity_poly.type
_entity_poly.pdbx_seq_one_letter_code
_entity_poly.pdbx_strand_id
1 'polypeptide(L)' 'MLDDSDVHWHRQIKATVGGVAAAVTGDPAVFVSVSAAHQGPPGGGPVAAIVDMGAN' A
#
# COMPACT_ATOMS: atom_id res chain seq x y z
N MET A 1 1.11 -14.35 7.82
CA MET A 1 0.65 -13.99 6.47
C MET A 1 0.82 -15.14 5.49
N LEU A 2 2.04 -15.63 5.25
CA LEU A 2 2.31 -16.59 4.16
C LEU A 2 1.70 -17.98 4.38
N ASP A 3 1.58 -18.41 5.63
CA ASP A 3 1.02 -19.73 5.97
C ASP A 3 -0.47 -19.67 6.32
N ASP A 4 -1.15 -18.57 5.97
CA ASP A 4 -2.58 -18.41 6.22
C ASP A 4 -3.38 -18.97 5.03
N SER A 5 -4.03 -20.11 5.23
CA SER A 5 -4.86 -20.77 4.23
C SER A 5 -6.23 -20.12 4.03
N ASP A 6 -6.67 -19.30 4.97
CA ASP A 6 -8.06 -18.83 5.03
C ASP A 6 -8.18 -17.44 4.40
N VAL A 7 -7.23 -16.55 4.70
CA VAL A 7 -7.19 -15.21 4.15
C VAL A 7 -5.89 -15.03 3.38
N HIS A 8 -5.97 -15.15 2.05
CA HIS A 8 -4.82 -14.99 1.16
C HIS A 8 -4.00 -13.73 1.49
N TRP A 9 -2.68 -13.87 1.61
CA TRP A 9 -1.76 -12.83 2.07
C TRP A 9 -1.86 -11.51 1.28
N HIS A 10 -2.22 -11.55 0.00
CA HIS A 10 -2.59 -10.35 -0.79
C HIS A 10 -3.63 -9.45 -0.10
N ARG A 11 -4.66 -10.03 0.52
CA ARG A 11 -5.72 -9.26 1.20
C ARG A 11 -5.19 -8.65 2.49
N GLN A 12 -4.48 -9.45 3.27
CA GLN A 12 -3.87 -9.03 4.53
C GLN A 12 -2.89 -7.87 4.29
N ILE A 13 -1.97 -7.98 3.32
CA ILE A 13 -0.92 -6.97 3.15
C ILE A 13 -1.48 -5.68 2.59
N LYS A 14 -2.50 -5.79 1.73
CA LYS A 14 -3.25 -4.63 1.25
C LYS A 14 -3.92 -3.88 2.40
N ALA A 15 -4.53 -4.59 3.34
CA ALA A 15 -5.15 -3.98 4.51
C ALA A 15 -4.10 -3.32 5.43
N THR A 16 -2.99 -4.01 5.72
CA THR A 16 -1.90 -3.48 6.55
C THR A 16 -1.29 -2.21 5.94
N VAL A 17 -0.88 -2.26 4.67
CA VAL A 17 -0.27 -1.11 3.98
C VAL A 17 -1.30 0.01 3.76
N GLY A 18 -2.55 -0.33 3.47
CA GLY A 18 -3.66 0.62 3.41
C GLY A 18 -3.82 1.40 4.69
N GLY A 19 -3.78 0.73 5.85
CA GLY A 19 -3.83 1.38 7.16
C GLY A 19 -2.62 2.28 7.43
N VAL A 20 -1.41 1.82 7.11
CA VAL A 20 -0.18 2.62 7.28
C VAL A 20 -0.21 3.88 6.40
N ALA A 21 -0.59 3.75 5.12
CA ALA A 21 -0.69 4.89 4.21
C ALA A 21 -1.78 5.88 4.66
N ALA A 22 -2.98 5.38 4.98
CA ALA A 22 -4.09 6.22 5.44
C ALA A 22 -3.78 6.97 6.75
N ALA A 23 -3.02 6.35 7.66
CA ALA A 23 -2.59 7.01 8.90
C ALA A 23 -1.66 8.20 8.65
N VAL A 24 -0.86 8.16 7.59
CA VAL A 24 0.04 9.25 7.19
C VAL A 24 -0.70 10.31 6.37
N THR A 25 -1.54 9.90 5.41
CA THR A 25 -2.26 10.84 4.54
C THR A 25 -3.46 11.50 5.22
N GLY A 26 -4.00 10.90 6.28
CA GLY A 26 -5.23 11.34 6.93
C GLY A 26 -6.51 11.04 6.14
N ASP A 27 -6.39 10.34 5.01
CA ASP A 27 -7.49 10.00 4.12
C ASP A 27 -7.38 8.52 3.70
N PRO A 28 -8.39 7.67 3.99
CA PRO A 28 -8.39 6.27 3.55
C PRO A 28 -8.55 6.07 2.04
N ALA A 29 -8.85 7.12 1.26
CA ALA A 29 -8.91 7.08 -0.20
C ALA A 29 -7.52 7.01 -0.86
N VAL A 30 -6.69 6.05 -0.44
CA VAL A 30 -5.36 5.77 -0.98
C VAL A 30 -5.36 4.57 -1.92
N PHE A 31 -4.60 4.66 -3.01
CA PHE A 31 -4.42 3.52 -3.92
C PHE A 31 -3.32 2.59 -3.41
N VAL A 32 -3.71 1.41 -2.92
CA VAL A 32 -2.78 0.34 -2.49
C VAL A 32 -2.98 -0.92 -3.34
N SER A 33 -1.95 -1.27 -4.11
CA SER A 33 -1.89 -2.48 -4.92
C SER A 33 -1.03 -3.57 -4.26
N VAL A 34 -1.12 -4.79 -4.80
CA VAL A 34 -0.37 -5.98 -4.35
C VAL A 34 0.11 -6.74 -5.59
N SER A 35 0.78 -7.88 -5.41
CA SER A 35 1.53 -8.59 -6.47
C SER A 35 2.77 -7.80 -6.94
N ALA A 36 3.66 -7.50 -5.98
CA ALA A 36 4.79 -6.59 -6.16
C ALA A 36 6.12 -7.28 -6.55
N ALA A 37 6.07 -8.42 -7.27
CA ALA A 37 7.30 -9.04 -7.76
C ALA A 37 8.09 -8.06 -8.64
N HIS A 38 9.38 -7.91 -8.35
CA HIS A 38 10.30 -6.96 -9.01
C HIS A 38 9.89 -5.47 -8.94
N GLN A 39 8.99 -5.11 -8.03
CA GLN A 39 8.54 -3.73 -7.83
C GLN A 39 9.03 -3.24 -6.47
N GLY A 40 10.34 -2.97 -6.36
CA GLY A 40 10.98 -2.59 -5.09
C GLY A 40 11.69 -3.76 -4.37
N PRO A 41 12.13 -3.57 -3.11
CA PRO A 41 12.78 -4.62 -2.34
C PRO A 41 11.80 -5.73 -1.91
N PRO A 42 12.30 -6.95 -1.60
CA PRO A 42 11.45 -8.01 -1.05
C PRO A 42 10.67 -7.57 0.19
N GLY A 43 9.36 -7.81 0.20
CA GLY A 43 8.45 -7.38 1.27
C GLY A 43 8.03 -5.90 1.21
N GLY A 44 8.54 -5.12 0.26
CA GLY A 44 8.19 -3.71 0.06
C GLY A 44 7.49 -3.43 -1.28
N GLY A 45 7.46 -2.15 -1.64
CA GLY A 45 6.88 -1.63 -2.88
C GLY A 45 7.26 -0.16 -3.10
N PRO A 46 7.21 0.36 -4.34
CA PRO A 46 7.30 1.78 -4.58
C PRO A 46 6.08 2.51 -4.00
N VAL A 47 6.27 3.78 -3.66
CA VAL A 47 5.18 4.72 -3.34
C VAL A 47 5.36 5.99 -4.17
N ALA A 48 4.27 6.50 -4.73
CA ALA A 48 4.24 7.74 -5.49
C ALA A 48 3.15 8.65 -4.92
N ALA A 49 3.40 9.96 -4.96
CA ALA A 49 2.45 10.98 -4.54
C ALA A 49 2.31 12.03 -5.65
N ILE A 50 1.08 12.43 -5.93
CA ILE A 50 0.75 13.61 -6.72
C ILE A 50 0.20 14.63 -5.74
N VAL A 51 0.78 15.83 -5.73
CA VAL A 51 0.42 16.90 -4.79
C VAL A 51 0.02 18.15 -5.56
N ASP A 52 -0.94 18.89 -5.01
CA ASP A 52 -1.23 20.25 -5.47
C ASP A 52 -0.14 21.19 -4.95
N MET A 53 0.47 21.97 -5.86
CA MET A 53 1.50 22.95 -5.53
C MET A 53 0.92 24.37 -5.36
N GLY A 54 -0.38 24.55 -5.56
CA GLY A 54 -1.06 25.84 -5.57
C GLY A 54 -0.93 26.58 -6.91
N ALA A 55 -1.66 27.70 -7.03
CA ALA A 55 -1.42 28.69 -8.07
C ALA A 55 -0.27 29.62 -7.63
N ASN A 56 0.66 29.91 -8.54
CA ASN A 56 1.75 30.88 -8.32
C ASN A 56 1.21 32.27 -7.99
#